data_AF-A0A067Q419-F1
#
_entry.id   AF-A0A067Q419-F1
#
_cell.length_a   1.000
_cell.length_b   1.000
_cell.length_c   1.000
_cell.angle_alpha   90.00
_cell.angle_beta   90.00
_cell.angle_gamma   90.00
#
_symmetry.space_group_name_H-M   'P 1'
#
loop_
_entity.id
_entity.type
_entity.pdbx_description
1 polymer ?
#
loop_
_entity_poly.entity_id
_entity_poly.type
_entity_poly.pdbx_seq_one_letter_code
_entity_poly.pdbx_strand_id
1 'polypeptide(L)'
;MASPTASCSLSRDDGDHKFPYMSDGNVVLSAFTEDHNCCYFRVHKSLLSLQSSVFNDMFELPQDEEACYETYDGVPLVHLPDDAHNLASLLTALYHPSTLQYPRLNPNTPFEVQGTLKLANKYQFDELRKIIVRQLEADWPQTLADWDRLEKEVRFVHYEEHGKDSAGQVDGLYLDDRFPEPASAIRLAQECDVPNILPAAFYHLSRIDLDADWDRYRSEGDKIRKEEYHRALGYGCQTARWGLLKPEDLMKLCRVRDQVREQAYLSHTGAWDRLECCVEECWQARTKYAWEAKEEMFLSKDPLMDLRKYCREEVLVKLKLCRGCSQAVKDILTHRRSKVWERLQACLLS
;
A
#
# COMPACT_ATOMS: atom_id res chain seq x y z
N MET A 1 18.24 -12.03 62.27
CA MET A 1 18.92 -11.26 61.22
C MET A 1 17.96 -11.22 60.05
N ALA A 2 17.31 -10.08 59.84
CA ALA A 2 16.37 -9.87 58.74
C ALA A 2 17.13 -9.15 57.62
N SER A 3 17.27 -9.79 56.46
CA SER A 3 17.83 -9.18 55.25
C SER A 3 16.77 -8.28 54.61
N PRO A 4 17.08 -7.02 54.29
CA PRO A 4 16.19 -6.19 53.49
C PRO A 4 16.44 -6.49 52.01
N THR A 5 15.47 -7.10 51.35
CA THR A 5 15.37 -7.11 49.88
C THR A 5 15.13 -5.67 49.42
N ALA A 6 16.17 -5.04 48.88
CA ALA A 6 16.07 -3.70 48.33
C ALA A 6 15.34 -3.77 46.98
N SER A 7 14.04 -3.48 46.97
CA SER A 7 13.31 -3.20 45.74
C SER A 7 13.79 -1.85 45.19
N CYS A 8 14.36 -1.84 43.99
CA CYS A 8 14.65 -0.60 43.28
C CYS A 8 13.33 -0.04 42.74
N SER A 9 12.66 0.78 43.55
CA SER A 9 11.43 1.48 43.15
C SER A 9 11.81 2.78 42.45
N LEU A 10 11.58 2.87 41.15
CA LEU A 10 11.59 4.17 40.47
C LEU A 10 10.43 5.01 41.02
N SER A 11 10.74 6.13 41.66
CA SER A 11 9.76 7.12 42.10
C SER A 11 9.06 7.74 40.89
N ARG A 12 7.77 8.05 41.04
CA ARG A 12 6.91 8.78 40.07
C ARG A 12 7.63 10.00 39.49
N ASP A 13 8.28 9.82 38.35
CA ASP A 13 8.41 10.88 37.35
C ASP A 13 7.08 10.87 36.59
N ASP A 14 6.53 12.06 36.32
CA ASP A 14 5.29 12.32 35.58
C ASP A 14 5.42 11.87 34.09
N GLY A 15 5.71 10.59 33.87
CA GLY A 15 5.67 9.96 32.57
C GLY A 15 4.22 9.87 32.12
N ASP A 16 3.90 10.57 31.03
CA ASP A 16 2.59 10.58 30.39
C ASP A 16 2.10 9.13 30.20
N HIS A 17 1.11 8.72 31.01
CA HIS A 17 0.53 7.38 30.94
C HIS A 17 -0.21 7.24 29.61
N LYS A 18 0.45 6.64 28.61
CA LYS A 18 -0.17 6.41 27.30
C LYS A 18 -1.04 5.15 27.33
N PHE A 19 -2.20 5.24 26.66
CA PHE A 19 -3.10 4.11 26.51
C PHE A 19 -2.44 3.00 25.64
N PRO A 20 -2.55 1.70 26.01
CA PRO A 20 -3.33 1.15 27.13
C PRO A 20 -2.60 1.09 28.48
N TYR A 21 -3.31 1.46 29.56
CA TYR A 21 -2.86 1.35 30.95
C TYR A 21 -3.96 0.70 31.81
N MET A 22 -3.78 -0.57 32.13
CA MET A 22 -4.75 -1.39 32.86
C MET A 22 -4.48 -1.38 34.36
N SER A 23 -5.49 -1.05 35.16
CA SER A 23 -5.35 -0.99 36.64
C SER A 23 -4.97 -2.34 37.26
N ASP A 24 -5.39 -3.44 36.63
CA ASP A 24 -5.14 -4.83 37.03
C ASP A 24 -3.99 -5.50 36.25
N GLY A 25 -3.31 -4.76 35.37
CA GLY A 25 -2.16 -5.28 34.62
C GLY A 25 -1.04 -5.75 35.55
N ASN A 26 -0.38 -6.84 35.18
CA ASN A 26 0.63 -7.56 35.95
C ASN A 26 2.05 -7.48 35.35
N VAL A 27 2.25 -6.61 34.36
CA VAL A 27 3.54 -6.19 33.82
C VAL A 27 3.43 -4.76 33.30
N VAL A 28 4.51 -3.98 33.39
CA VAL A 28 4.63 -2.68 32.73
C VAL A 28 5.68 -2.82 31.64
N LEU A 29 5.32 -2.41 30.42
CA LEU A 29 6.26 -2.23 29.32
C LEU A 29 6.65 -0.76 29.24
N SER A 30 7.92 -0.46 29.06
CA SER A 30 8.41 0.89 28.76
C SER A 30 8.97 0.95 27.35
N ALA A 31 8.78 2.10 26.70
CA ALA A 31 9.33 2.39 25.38
C ALA A 31 9.59 3.90 25.27
N PHE A 32 10.47 4.31 24.36
CA PHE A 32 10.81 5.72 24.16
C PHE A 32 10.12 6.27 22.91
N THR A 33 9.67 7.52 22.96
CA THR A 33 9.29 8.28 21.77
C THR A 33 10.54 8.75 21.01
N GLU A 34 10.37 9.23 19.78
CA GLU A 34 11.46 9.88 19.02
C GLU A 34 12.11 11.03 19.80
N ASP A 35 11.33 11.82 20.54
CA ASP A 35 11.82 12.91 21.41
C ASP A 35 12.45 12.41 22.74
N HIS A 36 12.78 11.12 22.84
CA HIS A 36 13.38 10.46 24.01
C HIS A 36 12.55 10.52 25.31
N ASN A 37 11.24 10.71 25.22
CA ASN A 37 10.35 10.60 26.37
C ASN A 37 9.99 9.13 26.62
N CYS A 38 10.12 8.69 27.87
CA CYS A 38 9.72 7.35 28.27
C CYS A 38 8.21 7.27 28.47
N CYS A 39 7.58 6.27 27.86
CA CYS A 39 6.16 5.96 28.02
C CYS A 39 6.00 4.60 28.70
N TYR A 40 5.03 4.50 29.60
CA TYR A 40 4.75 3.28 30.36
C TYR A 40 3.37 2.72 30.00
N PHE A 41 3.32 1.42 29.72
CA PHE A 41 2.12 0.69 29.34
C PHE A 41 1.89 -0.46 30.32
N ARG A 42 0.87 -0.35 31.17
CA ARG A 42 0.53 -1.41 32.12
C ARG A 42 -0.46 -2.40 31.49
N VAL A 43 -0.04 -3.65 31.35
CA VAL A 43 -0.73 -4.67 30.54
C VAL A 43 -0.71 -6.05 31.21
N HIS A 44 -1.39 -7.02 30.59
CA HIS A 44 -1.51 -8.39 31.07
C HIS A 44 -0.55 -9.33 30.33
N LYS A 45 0.33 -10.01 31.08
CA LYS A 45 1.25 -11.04 30.56
C LYS A 45 0.50 -12.10 29.77
N SER A 46 -0.61 -12.60 30.30
CA SER A 46 -1.40 -13.66 29.67
C SER A 46 -1.91 -13.30 28.28
N LEU A 47 -2.31 -12.04 28.06
CA LEU A 47 -2.77 -11.58 26.75
C LEU A 47 -1.61 -11.55 25.74
N LEU A 48 -0.46 -11.04 26.16
CA LEU A 48 0.73 -10.98 25.30
C LEU A 48 1.25 -12.39 25.00
N SER A 49 1.41 -13.25 26.01
CA SER A 49 1.82 -14.66 25.87
C SER A 49 0.89 -15.45 24.95
N LEU A 50 -0.42 -15.22 25.05
CA LEU A 50 -1.40 -15.93 24.22
C LEU A 50 -1.25 -15.60 22.73
N GLN A 51 -0.86 -14.37 22.42
CA GLN A 51 -0.84 -13.85 21.05
C GLN A 51 0.57 -13.77 20.45
N SER A 52 1.62 -13.93 21.25
CA SER A 52 3.02 -13.82 20.86
C SER A 52 3.86 -14.88 21.56
N SER A 53 4.50 -15.75 20.77
CA SER A 53 5.50 -16.70 21.23
C SER A 53 6.70 -16.00 21.87
N VAL A 54 7.14 -14.88 21.31
CA VAL A 54 8.28 -14.11 21.86
C VAL A 54 7.98 -13.61 23.28
N PHE A 55 6.78 -13.05 23.51
CA PHE A 55 6.38 -12.62 24.85
C PHE A 55 6.13 -13.82 25.78
N ASN A 56 5.61 -14.94 25.25
CA ASN A 56 5.47 -16.17 26.03
C ASN A 56 6.82 -16.64 26.57
N ASP A 57 7.80 -16.80 25.70
CA ASP A 57 9.15 -17.23 26.05
C ASP A 57 9.81 -16.22 27.01
N MET A 58 9.67 -14.92 26.75
CA MET A 58 10.21 -13.85 27.59
C MET A 58 9.70 -13.92 29.03
N PHE A 59 8.46 -14.34 29.25
CA PHE A 59 7.86 -14.45 30.58
C PHE A 59 8.05 -15.82 31.24
N GLU A 60 8.36 -16.87 30.47
CA GLU A 60 8.64 -18.22 30.98
C GLU A 60 10.07 -18.42 31.48
N LEU A 61 11.02 -17.60 31.03
CA LEU A 61 12.42 -17.70 31.46
C LEU A 61 12.54 -17.64 32.99
N PRO A 62 13.26 -18.59 33.64
CA PRO A 62 13.46 -18.57 35.08
C PRO A 62 14.11 -17.26 35.46
N GLN A 63 13.37 -16.45 36.20
CA GLN A 63 13.91 -15.20 36.71
C GLN A 63 14.70 -15.57 37.98
N ASP A 64 16.03 -15.42 37.96
CA ASP A 64 16.92 -15.69 39.10
C ASP A 64 16.40 -15.06 40.39
N GLU A 65 16.15 -15.84 41.44
CA GLU A 65 15.57 -15.34 42.70
C GLU A 65 16.42 -14.25 43.39
N GLU A 66 17.68 -14.08 42.99
CA GLU A 66 18.62 -13.08 43.50
C GLU A 66 18.70 -11.78 42.66
N ALA A 67 18.08 -11.74 41.47
CA ALA A 67 18.09 -10.55 40.63
C ALA A 67 17.07 -9.52 41.15
N CYS A 68 17.52 -8.30 41.46
CA CYS A 68 16.63 -7.18 41.75
C CYS A 68 15.91 -6.78 40.46
N TYR A 69 14.65 -7.20 40.30
CA TYR A 69 13.82 -6.78 39.19
C TYR A 69 13.44 -5.32 39.34
N GLU A 70 13.65 -4.57 38.28
CA GLU A 70 13.08 -3.23 38.18
C GLU A 70 11.56 -3.34 38.18
N THR A 71 10.92 -2.51 39.00
CA THR A 71 9.46 -2.49 39.13
C THR A 71 8.93 -1.09 38.89
N TYR A 72 7.73 -1.03 38.33
CA TYR A 72 6.96 0.19 38.14
C TYR A 72 5.54 -0.06 38.63
N ASP A 73 5.00 0.82 39.47
CA ASP A 73 3.70 0.63 40.13
C ASP A 73 3.52 -0.75 40.82
N GLY A 74 4.61 -1.28 41.38
CA GLY A 74 4.58 -2.55 42.12
C GLY A 74 4.50 -3.81 41.26
N VAL A 75 4.65 -3.72 39.94
CA VAL A 75 4.73 -4.87 39.03
C VAL A 75 6.04 -4.85 38.23
N PRO A 76 6.49 -5.99 37.65
CA PRO A 76 7.72 -6.04 36.88
C PRO A 76 7.72 -5.06 35.70
N LEU A 77 8.83 -4.34 35.51
CA LEU A 77 9.06 -3.42 34.39
C LEU A 77 9.92 -4.11 33.32
N VAL A 78 9.52 -3.98 32.05
CA VAL A 78 10.25 -4.49 30.88
C VAL A 78 10.49 -3.34 29.91
N HIS A 79 11.76 -3.00 29.68
CA HIS A 79 12.15 -2.00 28.69
C HIS A 79 12.20 -2.60 27.29
N LEU A 80 11.42 -2.03 26.38
CA LEU A 80 11.42 -2.36 24.97
C LEU A 80 12.17 -1.26 24.19
N PRO A 81 13.04 -1.62 23.24
CA PRO A 81 13.81 -0.66 22.46
C PRO A 81 13.00 -0.01 21.31
N ASP A 82 11.69 -0.25 21.26
CA ASP A 82 10.81 0.18 20.17
C ASP A 82 10.28 1.59 20.39
N ASP A 83 9.76 2.19 19.31
CA ASP A 83 9.03 3.45 19.40
C ASP A 83 7.72 3.26 20.17
N ALA A 84 7.49 4.16 21.14
CA ALA A 84 6.33 4.13 22.01
C ALA A 84 4.99 4.28 21.27
N HIS A 85 4.92 5.03 20.15
CA HIS A 85 3.67 5.19 19.39
C HIS A 85 3.30 3.90 18.66
N ASN A 86 4.28 3.24 18.06
CA ASN A 86 4.08 1.94 17.42
C ASN A 86 3.66 0.88 18.44
N LEU A 87 4.28 0.88 19.63
CA LEU A 87 3.91 -0.02 20.72
C LEU A 87 2.48 0.26 21.22
N ALA A 88 2.11 1.53 21.39
CA ALA A 88 0.75 1.92 21.77
C ALA A 88 -0.29 1.43 20.76
N SER A 89 -0.03 1.58 19.46
CA SER A 89 -0.90 1.11 18.39
C SER A 89 -1.04 -0.42 18.37
N LEU A 90 0.07 -1.15 18.55
CA LEU A 90 0.07 -2.61 18.68
C LEU A 90 -0.78 -3.06 19.87
N LEU A 91 -0.51 -2.51 21.06
CA LEU A 91 -1.23 -2.88 22.27
C LEU A 91 -2.71 -2.51 22.17
N THR A 92 -3.03 -1.35 21.59
CA THR A 92 -4.43 -0.94 21.33
C THR A 92 -5.14 -1.96 20.45
N ALA A 93 -4.51 -2.42 19.37
CA ALA A 93 -5.08 -3.44 18.50
C ALA A 93 -5.33 -4.79 19.21
N LEU A 94 -4.48 -5.16 20.18
CA LEU A 94 -4.64 -6.38 20.98
C LEU A 94 -5.80 -6.27 21.98
N TYR A 95 -5.94 -5.12 22.65
CA TYR A 95 -7.01 -4.91 23.63
C TYR A 95 -8.35 -4.55 23.01
N HIS A 96 -8.34 -3.86 21.86
CA HIS A 96 -9.52 -3.41 21.15
C HIS A 96 -9.44 -3.84 19.68
N PRO A 97 -9.68 -5.12 19.35
CA PRO A 97 -9.62 -5.59 17.96
C PRO A 97 -10.54 -4.86 16.98
N SER A 98 -11.57 -4.14 17.47
CA SER A 98 -12.41 -3.26 16.65
C SER A 98 -11.65 -2.10 16.00
N THR A 99 -10.50 -1.69 16.54
CA THR A 99 -9.66 -0.63 15.96
C THR A 99 -8.90 -1.10 14.71
N LEU A 100 -8.92 -2.40 14.40
CA LEU A 100 -8.33 -2.96 13.18
C LEU A 100 -9.24 -2.81 11.95
N GLN A 101 -10.37 -2.11 12.08
CA GLN A 101 -11.30 -1.87 10.98
C GLN A 101 -10.93 -0.60 10.20
N TYR A 102 -9.93 -0.69 9.32
CA TYR A 102 -9.58 0.43 8.44
C TYR A 102 -10.64 0.61 7.33
N PRO A 103 -10.95 1.84 6.90
CA PRO A 103 -11.81 2.04 5.74
C PRO A 103 -11.17 1.43 4.49
N ARG A 104 -11.96 0.70 3.70
CA ARG A 104 -11.51 0.07 2.45
C ARG A 104 -10.94 1.15 1.53
N LEU A 105 -9.82 0.85 0.88
CA LEU A 105 -9.11 1.72 -0.06
C LEU A 105 -8.55 3.02 0.53
N ASN A 106 -8.48 3.16 1.85
CA ASN A 106 -7.96 4.38 2.47
C ASN A 106 -6.46 4.58 2.17
N PRO A 107 -6.05 5.74 1.61
CA PRO A 107 -4.66 6.05 1.27
C PRO A 107 -3.71 6.11 2.47
N ASN A 108 -4.23 6.26 3.69
CA ASN A 108 -3.44 6.33 4.91
C ASN A 108 -3.24 4.97 5.58
N THR A 109 -4.02 3.94 5.23
CA THR A 109 -3.93 2.61 5.87
C THR A 109 -2.50 2.07 5.85
N PRO A 110 -1.74 2.07 4.73
CA PRO A 110 -0.38 1.54 4.75
C PRO A 110 0.60 2.36 5.61
N PHE A 111 0.33 3.63 5.83
CA PHE A 111 1.13 4.47 6.73
C PHE A 111 0.80 4.16 8.19
N GLU A 112 -0.49 4.14 8.54
CA GLU A 112 -1.01 3.93 9.90
C GLU A 112 -0.64 2.55 10.46
N VAL A 113 -0.72 1.49 9.65
CA VAL A 113 -0.49 0.12 10.13
C VAL A 113 0.96 -0.31 10.12
N GLN A 114 1.86 0.50 9.56
CA GLN A 114 3.25 0.09 9.36
C GLN A 114 3.96 -0.23 10.68
N GLY A 115 3.84 0.65 11.67
CA GLY A 115 4.44 0.47 12.98
C GLY A 115 3.94 -0.79 13.68
N THR A 116 2.63 -0.96 13.71
CA THR A 116 1.95 -2.14 14.25
C THR A 116 2.44 -3.42 13.58
N LEU A 117 2.56 -3.43 12.24
CA LEU A 117 2.97 -4.60 11.49
C LEU A 117 4.46 -4.95 11.69
N LYS A 118 5.33 -3.94 11.82
CA LYS A 118 6.75 -4.14 12.18
C LYS A 118 6.88 -4.82 13.55
N LEU A 119 6.15 -4.33 14.55
CA LEU A 119 6.19 -4.93 15.88
C LEU A 119 5.50 -6.29 15.91
N ALA A 120 4.42 -6.47 15.15
CA ALA A 120 3.78 -7.77 15.00
C ALA A 120 4.75 -8.82 14.42
N ASN A 121 5.55 -8.45 13.42
CA ASN A 121 6.60 -9.33 12.89
C ASN A 121 7.71 -9.59 13.93
N LYS A 122 8.23 -8.53 14.58
CA LYS A 122 9.32 -8.62 15.56
C LYS A 122 8.97 -9.53 16.74
N TYR A 123 7.75 -9.40 17.25
CA TYR A 123 7.26 -10.13 18.41
C TYR A 123 6.39 -11.34 18.02
N GLN A 124 6.31 -11.72 16.75
CA GLN A 124 5.55 -12.88 16.29
C GLN A 124 4.06 -12.88 16.70
N PHE A 125 3.40 -11.73 16.57
CA PHE A 125 1.93 -11.63 16.67
C PHE A 125 1.27 -12.07 15.36
N ASP A 126 1.36 -13.37 15.05
CA ASP A 126 1.01 -13.91 13.73
C ASP A 126 -0.45 -13.71 13.34
N GLU A 127 -1.40 -13.85 14.27
CA GLU A 127 -2.83 -13.66 13.98
C GLU A 127 -3.14 -12.19 13.69
N LEU A 128 -2.55 -11.26 14.44
CA LEU A 128 -2.68 -9.83 14.19
C LEU A 128 -2.09 -9.46 12.82
N ARG A 129 -0.90 -9.99 12.51
CA ARG A 129 -0.27 -9.84 11.20
C ARG A 129 -1.20 -10.33 10.08
N LYS A 130 -1.75 -11.54 10.21
CA LYS A 130 -2.67 -12.13 9.22
C LYS A 130 -3.89 -11.24 8.97
N ILE A 131 -4.47 -10.64 10.01
CA ILE A 131 -5.63 -9.74 9.88
C ILE A 131 -5.25 -8.50 9.07
N ILE A 132 -4.18 -7.80 9.46
CA ILE A 132 -3.74 -6.56 8.81
C ILE A 132 -3.34 -6.83 7.35
N VAL A 133 -2.58 -7.90 7.10
CA VAL A 133 -2.15 -8.28 5.74
C VAL A 133 -3.34 -8.58 4.85
N ARG A 134 -4.33 -9.36 5.33
CA ARG A 134 -5.54 -9.66 4.54
C ARG A 134 -6.29 -8.39 4.11
N GLN A 135 -6.33 -7.38 4.97
CA GLN A 135 -6.99 -6.12 4.64
C GLN A 135 -6.20 -5.31 3.62
N LEU A 136 -4.88 -5.19 3.80
CA LEU A 136 -4.01 -4.54 2.81
C LEU A 136 -4.10 -5.24 1.45
N GLU A 137 -4.09 -6.56 1.45
CA GLU A 137 -4.22 -7.38 0.24
C GLU A 137 -5.59 -7.26 -0.44
N ALA A 138 -6.66 -6.94 0.32
CA ALA A 138 -7.99 -6.71 -0.24
C ALA A 138 -8.11 -5.34 -0.92
N ASP A 139 -7.29 -4.36 -0.52
CA ASP A 139 -7.26 -3.03 -1.12
C ASP A 139 -6.42 -2.97 -2.40
N TRP A 140 -5.51 -3.93 -2.61
CA TRP A 140 -4.58 -3.95 -3.73
C TRP A 140 -4.85 -5.10 -4.71
N PRO A 141 -4.98 -4.82 -6.02
CA PRO A 141 -5.18 -5.86 -7.02
C PRO A 141 -4.06 -6.91 -7.08
N GLN A 142 -4.43 -8.19 -7.00
CA GLN A 142 -3.47 -9.30 -7.13
C GLN A 142 -3.49 -9.94 -8.52
N THR A 143 -4.55 -9.70 -9.30
CA THR A 143 -4.66 -10.17 -10.67
C THR A 143 -4.97 -9.02 -11.64
N LEU A 144 -4.71 -9.22 -12.93
CA LEU A 144 -5.10 -8.26 -13.96
C LEU A 144 -6.63 -8.01 -14.00
N ALA A 145 -7.42 -9.01 -13.61
CA ALA A 145 -8.88 -8.87 -13.52
C ALA A 145 -9.29 -7.98 -12.34
N ASP A 146 -8.63 -8.13 -11.19
CA ASP A 146 -8.84 -7.26 -10.02
C ASP A 146 -8.42 -5.83 -10.35
N TRP A 147 -7.31 -5.67 -11.08
CA TRP A 147 -6.84 -4.36 -11.55
C TRP A 147 -7.90 -3.70 -12.43
N ASP A 148 -8.44 -4.46 -13.39
CA ASP A 148 -9.51 -3.99 -14.26
C ASP A 148 -10.81 -3.66 -13.54
N ARG A 149 -11.06 -4.28 -12.39
CA ARG A 149 -12.22 -4.01 -11.54
C ARG A 149 -12.01 -2.70 -10.77
N LEU A 150 -10.86 -2.55 -10.12
CA LEU A 150 -10.51 -1.34 -9.40
C LEU A 150 -10.49 -0.12 -10.33
N GLU A 151 -9.89 -0.24 -11.53
CA GLU A 151 -9.87 0.86 -12.51
C GLU A 151 -11.26 1.27 -13.00
N LYS A 152 -12.20 0.33 -13.09
CA LYS A 152 -13.60 0.66 -13.39
C LYS A 152 -14.25 1.40 -12.23
N GLU A 153 -13.96 0.98 -11.01
CA GLU A 153 -14.46 1.63 -9.79
C GLU A 153 -13.93 3.06 -9.68
N VAL A 154 -12.62 3.27 -9.81
CA VAL A 154 -11.97 4.59 -9.84
C VAL A 154 -12.64 5.49 -10.88
N ARG A 155 -12.80 4.99 -12.11
CA ARG A 155 -13.42 5.74 -13.19
C ARG A 155 -14.89 6.08 -12.92
N PHE A 156 -15.64 5.13 -12.36
CA PHE A 156 -17.04 5.34 -11.99
C PHE A 156 -17.14 6.45 -10.94
N VAL A 157 -16.40 6.34 -9.84
CA VAL A 157 -16.37 7.35 -8.77
C VAL A 157 -15.91 8.71 -9.32
N HIS A 158 -14.91 8.73 -10.20
CA HIS A 158 -14.46 9.96 -10.85
C HIS A 158 -15.55 10.64 -11.67
N TYR A 159 -16.23 9.95 -12.59
CA TYR A 159 -17.21 10.60 -13.48
C TYR A 159 -18.59 10.77 -12.85
N GLU A 160 -19.03 9.81 -12.04
CA GLU A 160 -20.40 9.78 -11.53
C GLU A 160 -20.56 10.48 -10.18
N GLU A 161 -19.47 10.70 -9.44
CA GLU A 161 -19.50 11.37 -8.14
C GLU A 161 -18.69 12.66 -8.18
N HIS A 162 -17.36 12.56 -8.27
CA HIS A 162 -16.47 13.73 -8.17
C HIS A 162 -16.65 14.71 -9.34
N GLY A 163 -16.79 14.21 -10.58
CA GLY A 163 -16.95 15.03 -11.77
C GLY A 163 -18.25 15.81 -11.85
N LYS A 164 -19.21 15.54 -10.94
CA LYS A 164 -20.45 16.31 -10.79
C LYS A 164 -20.30 17.48 -9.82
N ASP A 165 -19.28 17.46 -8.97
CA ASP A 165 -18.97 18.56 -8.06
C ASP A 165 -18.04 19.59 -8.73
N SER A 166 -18.30 20.87 -8.47
CA SER A 166 -17.54 21.97 -9.08
C SER A 166 -16.10 22.08 -8.61
N ALA A 167 -15.79 21.59 -7.39
CA ALA A 167 -14.44 21.52 -6.84
C ALA A 167 -13.82 20.12 -7.01
N GLY A 168 -14.57 19.16 -7.56
CA GLY A 168 -14.16 17.76 -7.66
C GLY A 168 -14.10 17.03 -6.31
N GLN A 169 -14.86 17.50 -5.33
CA GLN A 169 -14.88 16.94 -3.97
C GLN A 169 -16.21 16.26 -3.65
N VAL A 170 -16.11 15.20 -2.85
CA VAL A 170 -17.27 14.54 -2.22
C VAL A 170 -16.95 14.44 -0.74
N ASP A 171 -17.84 14.94 0.13
CA ASP A 171 -17.63 15.02 1.58
C ASP A 171 -16.32 15.74 1.98
N GLY A 172 -15.90 16.73 1.20
CA GLY A 172 -14.63 17.46 1.42
C GLY A 172 -13.36 16.70 1.03
N LEU A 173 -13.50 15.52 0.41
CA LEU A 173 -12.40 14.67 -0.04
C LEU A 173 -12.29 14.66 -1.56
N TYR A 174 -11.07 14.63 -2.08
CA TYR A 174 -10.80 14.41 -3.51
C TYR A 174 -10.84 12.93 -3.86
N LEU A 175 -10.85 12.62 -5.15
CA LEU A 175 -10.75 11.24 -5.64
C LEU A 175 -9.50 10.55 -5.08
N ASP A 176 -8.38 11.28 -5.05
CA ASP A 176 -7.08 10.83 -4.55
C ASP A 176 -7.10 10.44 -3.05
N ASP A 177 -8.07 10.95 -2.28
CA ASP A 177 -8.24 10.62 -0.86
C ASP A 177 -9.08 9.35 -0.63
N ARG A 178 -9.60 8.72 -1.71
CA ARG A 178 -10.52 7.57 -1.66
C ARG A 178 -9.94 6.27 -2.22
N PHE A 179 -8.69 6.29 -2.67
CA PHE A 179 -8.01 5.14 -3.25
C PHE A 179 -6.62 4.93 -2.65
N PRO A 180 -6.07 3.69 -2.71
CA PRO A 180 -4.82 3.36 -2.02
C PRO A 180 -3.63 4.16 -2.56
N GLU A 181 -2.83 4.74 -1.66
CA GLU A 181 -1.64 5.51 -2.03
C GLU A 181 -0.44 4.56 -2.23
N PRO A 182 0.20 4.57 -3.42
CA PRO A 182 1.13 3.51 -3.80
C PRO A 182 2.51 3.57 -3.12
N ALA A 183 3.05 4.76 -2.80
CA ALA A 183 4.40 4.84 -2.24
C ALA A 183 4.45 4.32 -0.79
N SER A 184 3.47 4.69 0.05
CA SER A 184 3.35 4.15 1.40
C SER A 184 3.10 2.64 1.40
N ALA A 185 2.30 2.13 0.45
CA ALA A 185 2.07 0.70 0.27
C ALA A 185 3.34 -0.06 -0.12
N ILE A 186 4.14 0.46 -1.07
CA ILE A 186 5.43 -0.13 -1.46
C ILE A 186 6.36 -0.18 -0.25
N ARG A 187 6.54 0.94 0.46
CA ARG A 187 7.40 1.02 1.63
C ARG A 187 6.98 0.02 2.70
N LEU A 188 5.68 -0.05 3.02
CA LEU A 188 5.18 -1.03 3.98
C LEU A 188 5.42 -2.46 3.50
N ALA A 189 5.11 -2.77 2.25
CA ALA A 189 5.26 -4.11 1.71
C ALA A 189 6.70 -4.60 1.73
N GLN A 190 7.66 -3.72 1.41
CA GLN A 190 9.08 -4.03 1.49
C GLN A 190 9.56 -4.22 2.94
N GLU A 191 9.09 -3.39 3.88
CA GLU A 191 9.56 -3.44 5.27
C GLU A 191 8.88 -4.50 6.13
N CYS A 192 7.67 -4.91 5.77
CA CYS A 192 6.84 -5.83 6.56
C CYS A 192 6.54 -7.16 5.85
N ASP A 193 7.25 -7.44 4.75
CA ASP A 193 7.12 -8.64 3.94
C ASP A 193 5.67 -8.89 3.50
N VAL A 194 5.13 -7.97 2.70
CA VAL A 194 3.78 -8.09 2.10
C VAL A 194 3.90 -8.04 0.58
N PRO A 195 4.55 -9.02 -0.07
CA PRO A 195 4.95 -8.91 -1.47
C PRO A 195 3.77 -8.89 -2.44
N ASN A 196 2.64 -9.51 -2.09
CA ASN A 196 1.49 -9.69 -2.99
C ASN A 196 0.88 -8.37 -3.50
N ILE A 197 1.08 -7.26 -2.79
CA ILE A 197 0.58 -5.93 -3.21
C ILE A 197 1.57 -5.18 -4.12
N LEU A 198 2.84 -5.59 -4.16
CA LEU A 198 3.91 -4.89 -4.87
C LEU A 198 3.63 -4.73 -6.37
N PRO A 199 3.15 -5.74 -7.12
CA PRO A 199 2.91 -5.59 -8.56
C PRO A 199 1.94 -4.45 -8.89
N ALA A 200 0.80 -4.41 -8.21
CA ALA A 200 -0.19 -3.36 -8.41
C ALA A 200 0.28 -2.00 -7.87
N ALA A 201 0.97 -1.96 -6.72
CA ALA A 201 1.46 -0.70 -6.16
C ALA A 201 2.55 -0.06 -7.02
N PHE A 202 3.52 -0.84 -7.50
CA PHE A 202 4.53 -0.34 -8.44
C PHE A 202 3.93 0.04 -9.79
N TYR A 203 2.99 -0.73 -10.32
CA TYR A 203 2.32 -0.34 -11.55
C TYR A 203 1.53 0.95 -11.37
N HIS A 204 0.77 1.09 -10.27
CA HIS A 204 0.05 2.32 -9.97
C HIS A 204 0.99 3.52 -9.87
N LEU A 205 2.08 3.42 -9.11
CA LEU A 205 3.09 4.47 -8.98
C LEU A 205 3.75 4.81 -10.33
N SER A 206 3.94 3.81 -11.19
CA SER A 206 4.56 4.00 -12.51
C SER A 206 3.81 5.00 -13.39
N ARG A 207 2.50 5.16 -13.17
CA ARG A 207 1.59 6.05 -13.91
C ARG A 207 1.53 7.48 -13.35
N ILE A 208 2.01 7.70 -12.13
CA ILE A 208 1.96 9.00 -11.44
C ILE A 208 3.19 9.83 -11.82
N ASP A 209 2.99 11.12 -12.14
CA ASP A 209 4.08 12.04 -12.43
C ASP A 209 4.91 12.33 -11.17
N LEU A 210 6.24 12.44 -11.34
CA LEU A 210 7.15 12.70 -10.22
C LEU A 210 6.87 14.02 -9.50
N ASP A 211 6.30 15.01 -10.20
CA ASP A 211 5.94 16.31 -9.63
C ASP A 211 4.62 16.26 -8.84
N ALA A 212 3.81 15.20 -9.00
CA ALA A 212 2.55 14.99 -8.29
C ALA A 212 2.80 14.39 -6.90
N ASP A 213 3.40 15.20 -6.03
CA ASP A 213 3.74 14.83 -4.65
C ASP A 213 2.60 15.08 -3.68
N TRP A 214 2.25 14.04 -2.92
CA TRP A 214 1.11 14.01 -2.01
C TRP A 214 1.16 15.13 -0.95
N ASP A 215 2.32 15.29 -0.29
CA ASP A 215 2.50 16.23 0.80
C ASP A 215 2.54 17.66 0.26
N ARG A 216 3.20 17.87 -0.88
CA ARG A 216 3.24 19.19 -1.55
C ARG A 216 1.85 19.65 -1.96
N TYR A 217 1.03 18.77 -2.52
CA TYR A 217 -0.33 19.10 -2.99
C TYR A 217 -1.27 19.45 -1.85
N ARG A 218 -0.97 19.01 -0.62
CA ARG A 218 -1.77 19.27 0.59
C ARG A 218 -1.11 20.28 1.55
N SER A 219 0.02 20.87 1.15
CA SER A 219 0.75 21.85 1.97
C SER A 219 0.05 23.22 2.03
N GLU A 220 0.21 23.94 3.14
CA GLU A 220 -0.33 25.30 3.33
C GLU A 220 0.53 26.41 2.66
N GLY A 221 1.36 26.06 1.68
CA GLY A 221 2.35 26.96 1.08
C GLY A 221 1.77 28.09 0.21
N ASP A 222 2.50 28.45 -0.85
CA ASP A 222 2.13 29.53 -1.78
C ASP A 222 0.69 29.40 -2.30
N LYS A 223 -0.09 30.50 -2.21
CA LYS A 223 -1.53 30.51 -2.54
C LYS A 223 -1.82 30.17 -4.00
N ILE A 224 -0.99 30.64 -4.94
CA ILE A 224 -1.21 30.41 -6.38
C ILE A 224 -0.99 28.92 -6.68
N ARG A 225 0.10 28.36 -6.15
CA ARG A 225 0.38 26.92 -6.29
C ARG A 225 -0.70 26.07 -5.64
N LYS A 226 -1.21 26.49 -4.49
CA LYS A 226 -2.31 25.81 -3.79
C LYS A 226 -3.56 25.71 -4.67
N GLU A 227 -3.98 26.81 -5.32
CA GLU A 227 -5.12 26.78 -6.25
C GLU A 227 -4.90 25.85 -7.44
N GLU A 228 -3.68 25.80 -7.98
CA GLU A 228 -3.30 24.88 -9.06
C GLU A 228 -3.40 23.40 -8.62
N TYR A 229 -2.88 23.07 -7.43
CA TYR A 229 -2.93 21.71 -6.89
C TYR A 229 -4.36 21.28 -6.58
N HIS A 230 -5.17 22.12 -5.95
CA HIS A 230 -6.58 21.83 -5.71
C HIS A 230 -7.35 21.63 -7.01
N ARG A 231 -7.05 22.41 -8.05
CA ARG A 231 -7.65 22.23 -9.38
C ARG A 231 -7.24 20.89 -9.99
N ALA A 232 -5.95 20.52 -9.91
CA ALA A 232 -5.47 19.23 -10.39
C ALA A 232 -6.17 18.06 -9.67
N LEU A 233 -6.24 18.10 -8.33
CA LEU A 233 -6.96 17.10 -7.52
C LEU A 233 -8.46 17.05 -7.86
N GLY A 234 -9.08 18.20 -8.08
CA GLY A 234 -10.48 18.30 -8.51
C GLY A 234 -10.75 17.64 -9.86
N TYR A 235 -9.76 17.63 -10.76
CA TYR A 235 -9.81 16.86 -12.01
C TYR A 235 -9.42 15.38 -11.87
N GLY A 236 -9.26 14.89 -10.65
CA GLY A 236 -8.90 13.49 -10.39
C GLY A 236 -7.42 13.18 -10.56
N CYS A 237 -6.54 14.19 -10.45
CA CYS A 237 -5.10 13.95 -10.38
C CYS A 237 -4.80 13.02 -9.20
N GLN A 238 -3.98 12.00 -9.46
CA GLN A 238 -3.48 11.08 -8.45
C GLN A 238 -2.09 11.53 -8.00
N THR A 239 -1.80 11.41 -6.71
CA THR A 239 -0.51 11.81 -6.12
C THR A 239 0.15 10.64 -5.39
N ALA A 240 1.45 10.77 -5.10
CA ALA A 240 2.18 9.77 -4.34
C ALA A 240 3.10 10.44 -3.31
N ARG A 241 3.36 9.74 -2.20
CA ARG A 241 4.31 10.18 -1.16
C ARG A 241 5.73 9.82 -1.57
N TRP A 242 6.28 10.54 -2.54
CA TRP A 242 7.58 10.22 -3.14
C TRP A 242 8.71 10.16 -2.11
N GLY A 243 8.63 10.99 -1.06
CA GLY A 243 9.59 11.01 0.05
C GLY A 243 9.68 9.72 0.88
N LEU A 244 8.70 8.81 0.76
CA LEU A 244 8.70 7.53 1.46
C LEU A 244 9.53 6.44 0.75
N LEU A 245 9.88 6.62 -0.52
CA LEU A 245 10.55 5.59 -1.30
C LEU A 245 12.07 5.58 -1.03
N LYS A 246 12.62 4.38 -0.85
CA LYS A 246 14.07 4.18 -0.77
C LYS A 246 14.69 4.29 -2.17
N PRO A 247 16.00 4.60 -2.27
CA PRO A 247 16.71 4.61 -3.55
C PRO A 247 16.55 3.29 -4.34
N GLU A 248 16.55 2.15 -3.66
CA GLU A 248 16.30 0.85 -4.30
C GLU A 248 14.92 0.75 -4.96
N ASP A 249 13.89 1.27 -4.29
CA ASP A 249 12.50 1.23 -4.78
C ASP A 249 12.29 2.21 -5.94
N LEU A 250 12.95 3.38 -5.92
CA LEU A 250 12.98 4.29 -7.07
C LEU A 250 13.64 3.63 -8.29
N MET A 251 14.73 2.89 -8.08
CA MET A 251 15.37 2.15 -9.16
C MET A 251 14.48 1.03 -9.70
N LYS A 252 13.78 0.29 -8.83
CA LYS A 252 12.78 -0.70 -9.22
C LYS A 252 11.64 -0.06 -10.02
N LEU A 253 11.14 1.11 -9.59
CA LEU A 253 10.11 1.85 -10.31
C LEU A 253 10.53 2.21 -11.74
N CYS A 254 11.76 2.71 -11.93
CA CYS A 254 12.28 3.02 -13.27
C CYS A 254 12.30 1.76 -14.15
N ARG A 255 12.77 0.63 -13.63
CA ARG A 255 12.76 -0.64 -14.34
C ARG A 255 11.34 -1.10 -14.70
N VAL A 256 10.40 -0.97 -13.77
CA VAL A 256 8.97 -1.29 -13.99
C VAL A 256 8.40 -0.42 -15.11
N ARG A 257 8.66 0.90 -15.09
CA ARG A 257 8.22 1.82 -16.14
C ARG A 257 8.74 1.40 -17.52
N ASP A 258 10.04 1.14 -17.63
CA ASP A 258 10.66 0.75 -18.90
C ASP A 258 10.14 -0.61 -19.37
N GLN A 259 10.12 -1.60 -18.48
CA GLN A 259 9.69 -2.96 -18.79
C GLN A 259 8.22 -3.01 -19.24
N VAL A 260 7.31 -2.36 -18.53
CA VAL A 260 5.87 -2.41 -18.87
C VAL A 260 5.61 -1.66 -20.18
N ARG A 261 6.27 -0.52 -20.41
CA ARG A 261 6.17 0.22 -21.68
C ARG A 261 6.71 -0.59 -22.86
N GLU A 262 7.92 -1.13 -22.75
CA GLU A 262 8.53 -1.94 -23.80
C GLU A 262 7.68 -3.17 -24.11
N GLN A 263 7.25 -3.90 -23.07
CA GLN A 263 6.45 -5.10 -23.26
C GLN A 263 5.08 -4.81 -23.83
N ALA A 264 4.42 -3.72 -23.42
CA ALA A 264 3.17 -3.32 -24.01
C ALA A 264 3.37 -2.95 -25.49
N TYR A 265 4.40 -2.17 -25.81
CA TYR A 265 4.75 -1.80 -27.17
C TYR A 265 4.98 -3.04 -28.06
N LEU A 266 5.79 -4.00 -27.61
CA LEU A 266 6.06 -5.25 -28.32
C LEU A 266 4.80 -6.12 -28.41
N SER A 267 3.99 -6.13 -27.35
CA SER A 267 2.73 -6.85 -27.31
C SER A 267 1.75 -6.34 -28.35
N HIS A 268 1.66 -5.03 -28.49
CA HIS A 268 0.78 -4.41 -29.45
C HIS A 268 1.31 -4.57 -30.88
N THR A 269 2.51 -4.09 -31.17
CA THR A 269 3.10 -4.15 -32.53
C THR A 269 3.10 -5.57 -33.08
N GLY A 270 3.59 -6.54 -32.30
CA GLY A 270 3.60 -7.93 -32.73
C GLY A 270 2.20 -8.58 -32.80
N ALA A 271 1.14 -8.00 -32.22
CA ALA A 271 -0.22 -8.52 -32.34
C ALA A 271 -0.75 -8.27 -33.75
N TRP A 272 -0.48 -7.07 -34.27
CA TRP A 272 -0.80 -6.73 -35.65
C TRP A 272 0.06 -7.52 -36.62
N ASP A 273 1.36 -7.68 -36.34
CA ASP A 273 2.27 -8.40 -37.25
C ASP A 273 1.83 -9.82 -37.58
N ARG A 274 1.30 -10.52 -36.56
CA ARG A 274 0.86 -11.92 -36.64
C ARG A 274 -0.59 -12.09 -37.10
N LEU A 275 -1.32 -11.01 -37.36
CA LEU A 275 -2.70 -11.11 -37.81
C LEU A 275 -2.74 -11.57 -39.27
N GLU A 276 -3.10 -12.82 -39.49
CA GLU A 276 -3.44 -13.36 -40.81
C GLU A 276 -4.78 -12.78 -41.26
N CYS A 277 -4.74 -11.77 -42.14
CA CYS A 277 -5.93 -11.04 -42.58
C CYS A 277 -6.74 -11.85 -43.60
N CYS A 278 -8.05 -11.86 -43.42
CA CYS A 278 -8.99 -12.62 -44.24
C CYS A 278 -9.15 -12.04 -45.66
N VAL A 279 -8.97 -10.72 -45.82
CA VAL A 279 -9.15 -9.96 -47.08
C VAL A 279 -8.19 -8.76 -47.13
N GLU A 280 -7.99 -8.20 -48.33
CA GLU A 280 -7.09 -7.06 -48.59
C GLU A 280 -7.45 -5.81 -47.78
N GLU A 281 -8.74 -5.53 -47.62
CA GLU A 281 -9.22 -4.37 -46.84
C GLU A 281 -8.81 -4.47 -45.36
N CYS A 282 -8.79 -5.69 -44.81
CA CYS A 282 -8.32 -5.93 -43.45
C CYS A 282 -6.81 -5.70 -43.34
N TRP A 283 -6.06 -6.04 -44.38
CA TRP A 283 -4.61 -5.85 -44.43
C TRP A 283 -4.23 -4.36 -44.49
N GLN A 284 -4.94 -3.58 -45.30
CA GLN A 284 -4.78 -2.14 -45.40
C GLN A 284 -5.15 -1.45 -44.07
N ALA A 285 -6.28 -1.84 -43.48
CA ALA A 285 -6.70 -1.30 -42.21
C ALA A 285 -5.71 -1.62 -41.08
N ARG A 286 -5.27 -2.88 -40.98
CA ARG A 286 -4.21 -3.31 -40.05
C ARG A 286 -2.99 -2.39 -40.13
N THR A 287 -2.48 -2.15 -41.33
CA THR A 287 -1.25 -1.36 -41.53
C THR A 287 -1.41 0.07 -41.02
N LYS A 288 -2.54 0.71 -41.32
CA LYS A 288 -2.84 2.06 -40.85
C LYS A 288 -2.89 2.13 -39.32
N TYR A 289 -3.63 1.21 -38.69
CA TYR A 289 -3.84 1.23 -37.25
C TYR A 289 -2.61 0.81 -36.45
N ALA A 290 -1.83 -0.12 -36.96
CA ALA A 290 -0.55 -0.48 -36.36
C ALA A 290 0.37 0.74 -36.22
N TRP A 291 0.32 1.69 -37.16
CA TRP A 291 1.09 2.94 -37.10
C TRP A 291 0.54 3.93 -36.06
N GLU A 292 -0.75 4.27 -36.11
CA GLU A 292 -1.38 5.22 -35.18
C GLU A 292 -1.20 4.78 -33.72
N ALA A 293 -1.43 3.50 -33.45
CA ALA A 293 -1.34 2.96 -32.11
C ALA A 293 0.10 2.79 -31.61
N LYS A 294 1.07 2.68 -32.52
CA LYS A 294 2.51 2.66 -32.17
C LYS A 294 2.95 3.98 -31.56
N GLU A 295 2.47 5.11 -32.10
CA GLU A 295 2.73 6.45 -31.58
C GLU A 295 2.06 6.66 -30.23
N GLU A 296 0.78 6.31 -30.09
CA GLU A 296 0.05 6.41 -28.82
C GLU A 296 0.74 5.62 -27.70
N MET A 297 1.17 4.38 -28.00
CA MET A 297 1.77 3.52 -26.97
C MET A 297 3.17 3.94 -26.54
N PHE A 298 3.92 4.60 -27.42
CA PHE A 298 5.23 5.14 -27.06
C PHE A 298 5.13 6.24 -26.00
N LEU A 299 4.05 7.03 -26.03
CA LEU A 299 3.81 8.14 -25.10
C LEU A 299 2.94 7.75 -23.91
N SER A 300 2.54 6.48 -23.81
CA SER A 300 1.59 6.02 -22.81
C SER A 300 2.10 6.15 -21.37
N LYS A 301 1.23 6.71 -20.53
CA LYS A 301 1.36 6.64 -19.07
C LYS A 301 0.63 5.44 -18.47
N ASP A 302 -0.25 4.76 -19.21
CA ASP A 302 -0.98 3.55 -18.76
C ASP A 302 -0.99 2.46 -19.85
N PRO A 303 0.13 1.74 -20.01
CA PRO A 303 0.27 0.79 -21.12
C PRO A 303 -0.73 -0.38 -21.06
N LEU A 304 -1.16 -0.80 -19.87
CA LEU A 304 -2.18 -1.85 -19.73
C LEU A 304 -3.58 -1.36 -20.11
N MET A 305 -3.93 -0.10 -19.83
CA MET A 305 -5.19 0.49 -20.30
C MET A 305 -5.18 0.65 -21.81
N ASP A 306 -4.06 1.05 -22.39
CA ASP A 306 -3.95 1.21 -23.85
C ASP A 306 -4.08 -0.12 -24.57
N LEU A 307 -3.42 -1.18 -24.12
CA LEU A 307 -3.64 -2.53 -24.64
C LEU A 307 -5.12 -2.94 -24.56
N ARG A 308 -5.83 -2.55 -23.49
CA ARG A 308 -7.25 -2.83 -23.32
C ARG A 308 -8.14 -1.99 -24.24
N LYS A 309 -7.77 -0.74 -24.55
CA LYS A 309 -8.50 0.16 -25.46
C LYS A 309 -8.72 -0.52 -26.81
N TYR A 310 -7.70 -1.19 -27.33
CA TYR A 310 -7.75 -1.90 -28.61
C TYR A 310 -8.55 -3.22 -28.58
N CYS A 311 -9.00 -3.67 -27.41
CA CYS A 311 -9.93 -4.80 -27.28
C CYS A 311 -11.42 -4.36 -27.27
N ARG A 312 -11.71 -3.05 -27.28
CA ARG A 312 -13.09 -2.53 -27.22
C ARG A 312 -13.74 -2.58 -28.59
N GLU A 313 -15.00 -3.02 -28.61
CA GLU A 313 -15.78 -3.16 -29.84
C GLU A 313 -15.83 -1.85 -30.64
N GLU A 314 -16.05 -0.72 -29.96
CA GLU A 314 -16.09 0.61 -30.58
C GLU A 314 -14.80 0.98 -31.31
N VAL A 315 -13.65 0.56 -30.77
CA VAL A 315 -12.34 0.78 -31.40
C VAL A 315 -12.18 -0.18 -32.57
N LEU A 316 -12.49 -1.47 -32.37
CA LEU A 316 -12.41 -2.51 -33.40
C LEU A 316 -13.31 -2.22 -34.62
N VAL A 317 -14.50 -1.65 -34.42
CA VAL A 317 -15.40 -1.24 -35.50
C VAL A 317 -14.80 -0.11 -36.33
N LYS A 318 -14.13 0.87 -35.69
CA LYS A 318 -13.41 1.93 -36.42
C LYS A 318 -12.31 1.35 -37.30
N LEU A 319 -11.74 0.20 -36.90
CA LEU A 319 -10.72 -0.49 -37.69
C LEU A 319 -11.20 -1.01 -39.04
N LYS A 320 -12.51 -1.11 -39.29
CA LYS A 320 -13.04 -1.70 -40.53
C LYS A 320 -12.51 -3.12 -40.82
N LEU A 321 -12.12 -3.87 -39.78
CA LEU A 321 -11.72 -5.26 -39.90
C LEU A 321 -12.96 -6.17 -40.06
N CYS A 322 -12.79 -7.29 -40.76
CA CYS A 322 -13.78 -8.37 -40.79
C CYS A 322 -13.95 -8.94 -39.37
N ARG A 323 -15.13 -9.46 -39.04
CA ARG A 323 -15.45 -10.01 -37.70
C ARG A 323 -14.39 -11.00 -37.20
N GLY A 324 -13.88 -11.85 -38.08
CA GLY A 324 -12.82 -12.82 -37.76
C GLY A 324 -11.50 -12.15 -37.37
N CYS A 325 -11.04 -11.17 -38.15
CA CYS A 325 -9.83 -10.41 -37.84
C CYS A 325 -9.97 -9.58 -36.55
N SER A 326 -11.13 -8.94 -36.32
CA SER A 326 -11.41 -8.22 -35.07
C SER A 326 -11.32 -9.14 -33.85
N GLN A 327 -11.93 -10.33 -33.94
CA GLN A 327 -11.87 -11.30 -32.84
C GLN A 327 -10.44 -11.83 -32.62
N ALA A 328 -9.71 -12.14 -33.69
CA ALA A 328 -8.32 -12.59 -33.59
C ALA A 328 -7.41 -11.55 -32.93
N VAL A 329 -7.50 -10.27 -33.32
CA VAL A 329 -6.73 -9.19 -32.67
C VAL A 329 -7.09 -9.08 -31.19
N LYS A 330 -8.38 -9.12 -30.87
CA LYS A 330 -8.87 -9.04 -29.49
C LYS A 330 -8.31 -10.17 -28.62
N ASP A 331 -8.31 -11.41 -29.13
CA ASP A 331 -7.78 -12.56 -28.42
C ASP A 331 -6.26 -12.46 -28.21
N ILE A 332 -5.53 -12.05 -29.24
CA ILE A 332 -4.07 -11.84 -29.17
C ILE A 332 -3.72 -10.75 -28.16
N LEU A 333 -4.37 -9.58 -28.23
CA LEU A 333 -4.10 -8.46 -27.32
C LEU A 333 -4.49 -8.80 -25.88
N THR A 334 -5.62 -9.48 -25.68
CA THR A 334 -6.05 -9.93 -24.34
C THR A 334 -5.02 -10.89 -23.75
N HIS A 335 -4.57 -11.88 -24.52
CA HIS A 335 -3.53 -12.82 -24.06
C HIS A 335 -2.21 -12.12 -23.74
N ARG A 336 -1.75 -11.23 -24.62
CA ARG A 336 -0.48 -10.52 -24.43
C ARG A 336 -0.53 -9.54 -23.27
N ARG A 337 -1.66 -8.88 -23.04
CA ARG A 337 -1.87 -8.02 -21.88
C ARG A 337 -1.75 -8.80 -20.57
N SER A 338 -2.31 -10.01 -20.51
CA SER A 338 -2.08 -10.91 -19.37
C SER A 338 -0.61 -11.25 -19.19
N LYS A 339 0.13 -11.48 -20.30
CA LYS A 339 1.58 -11.72 -20.23
C LYS A 339 2.39 -10.52 -19.73
N VAL A 340 1.98 -9.28 -20.03
CA VAL A 340 2.62 -8.09 -19.44
C VAL A 340 2.44 -8.08 -17.92
N TRP A 341 1.23 -8.36 -17.43
CA TRP A 341 0.96 -8.46 -15.99
C TRP A 341 1.74 -9.59 -15.31
N GLU A 342 1.74 -10.80 -15.87
CA GLU A 342 2.47 -11.94 -15.32
C GLU A 342 3.98 -11.65 -15.20
N ARG A 343 4.56 -10.96 -16.19
CA ARG A 343 5.98 -10.58 -16.17
C ARG A 343 6.30 -9.50 -15.14
N LEU A 344 5.39 -8.54 -14.95
CA LEU A 344 5.48 -7.56 -13.89
C LEU A 344 5.47 -8.26 -12.52
N GLN A 345 4.56 -9.21 -12.31
CA GLN A 345 4.51 -10.00 -11.07
C GLN A 345 5.79 -10.80 -10.87
N ALA A 346 6.25 -11.51 -11.90
CA ALA A 346 7.48 -12.28 -11.82
C ALA A 346 8.72 -11.43 -11.49
N CYS A 347 8.76 -10.16 -11.91
CA CYS A 347 9.86 -9.25 -11.62
C CYS A 347 9.86 -8.70 -10.18
N LEU A 348 8.68 -8.59 -9.57
CA LEU A 348 8.49 -7.92 -8.27
C LEU A 348 8.28 -8.91 -7.12
N LEU A 349 7.96 -10.16 -7.43
CA LEU A 349 7.78 -11.25 -6.46
C LEU A 349 8.98 -12.22 -6.43
N SER A 350 9.95 -12.07 -7.34
CA SER A 350 11.24 -12.77 -7.32
C SER A 350 12.23 -12.06 -6.42
#